data_AF-A0A7J9FBH8-F1
#
_entry.id   AF-A0A7J9FBH8-F1
#
_cell.length_a   1.000
_cell.length_b   1.000
_cell.length_c   1.000
_cell.angle_alpha   90.00
_cell.angle_beta   90.00
_cell.angle_gamma   90.00
#
_symmetry.space_group_name_H-M   'P 1'
#
loop_
_entity.id
_entity.type
_entity.pdbx_description
1 polymer ?
#
loop_
_entity_poly.entity_id
_entity_poly.type
_entity_poly.pdbx_seq_one_letter_code
_entity_poly.pdbx_strand_id
1 'polypeptide(L)'
;MEEEKMNLRLDADVQKLEAERLKKGKTKVEEDLDSLKTDYKKLRLSMRTVRLGKTSEQWREEIQEEKNKADRWERKFQEVQARNEALEKSFSENRKEKGELKDRVAVLKGSLHRYRNRNSAMELRASLRKIEEMKERIKELETTLENYEIWIEYLKANKDCQNEQLHYF
;
A
#
# COMPACT_ATOMS: atom_id res chain seq x y z
N MET A 1 16.42 -106.60 50.50
CA MET A 1 16.84 -105.66 51.57
C MET A 1 17.78 -104.56 51.07
N GLU A 2 18.83 -104.83 50.28
CA GLU A 2 19.69 -103.74 49.75
C GLU A 2 19.04 -102.95 48.59
N GLU A 3 18.33 -103.62 47.69
CA GLU A 3 17.68 -103.01 46.52
C GLU A 3 16.57 -102.00 46.90
N GLU A 4 15.72 -102.36 47.88
CA GLU A 4 14.66 -101.48 48.41
C GLU A 4 15.24 -100.23 49.11
N LYS A 5 16.40 -100.36 49.76
CA LYS A 5 17.10 -99.25 50.41
C LYS A 5 17.71 -98.27 49.39
N MET A 6 18.17 -98.78 48.24
CA MET A 6 18.60 -97.93 47.12
C MET A 6 17.43 -97.20 46.47
N ASN A 7 16.29 -97.88 46.25
CA ASN A 7 15.10 -97.25 45.67
C ASN A 7 14.54 -96.12 46.54
N LEU A 8 14.48 -96.30 47.86
CA LEU A 8 14.04 -95.24 48.79
C LEU A 8 14.97 -94.01 48.81
N ARG A 9 16.28 -94.22 48.61
CA ARG A 9 17.25 -93.10 48.50
C ARG A 9 17.07 -92.33 47.19
N LEU A 10 16.90 -93.04 46.07
CA LEU A 10 16.65 -92.42 44.77
C LEU A 10 15.36 -91.58 44.78
N ASP A 11 14.30 -92.07 45.43
CA ASP A 11 13.02 -91.37 45.52
C ASP A 11 13.11 -90.08 46.36
N ALA A 12 13.85 -90.12 47.47
CA ALA A 12 14.12 -88.94 48.29
C ALA A 12 14.97 -87.88 47.56
N ASP A 13 15.95 -88.31 46.76
CA ASP A 13 16.77 -87.41 45.94
C ASP A 13 15.95 -86.77 44.81
N VAL A 14 15.03 -87.52 44.17
CA VAL A 14 14.08 -87.00 43.17
C VAL A 14 13.15 -85.95 43.79
N GLN A 15 12.54 -86.24 44.95
CA GLN A 15 11.66 -85.29 45.63
C GLN A 15 12.39 -84.00 46.02
N LYS A 16 13.65 -84.11 46.47
CA LYS A 16 14.49 -82.94 46.79
C LYS A 16 14.78 -82.11 45.55
N LEU A 17 15.07 -82.76 44.41
CA LEU A 17 15.34 -82.09 43.13
C LEU A 17 14.09 -81.38 42.59
N GLU A 18 12.91 -81.98 42.71
CA GLU A 18 11.63 -81.36 42.36
C GLU A 18 11.31 -80.15 43.25
N ALA A 19 11.52 -80.25 44.57
CA ALA A 19 11.31 -79.15 45.50
C ALA A 19 12.24 -77.96 45.21
N GLU A 20 13.50 -78.21 44.84
CA GLU A 20 14.42 -77.17 44.38
C GLU A 20 13.97 -76.53 43.06
N ARG A 21 13.49 -77.31 42.09
CA ARG A 21 12.94 -76.78 40.84
C ARG A 21 11.72 -75.92 41.08
N LEU A 22 10.83 -76.32 41.98
CA LEU A 22 9.66 -75.52 42.37
C LEU A 22 10.06 -74.22 43.05
N LYS A 23 11.07 -74.23 43.94
CA LYS A 23 11.62 -73.00 44.55
C LYS A 23 12.22 -72.06 43.50
N LYS A 24 13.00 -72.58 42.56
CA LYS A 24 13.60 -71.79 41.46
C LYS A 24 12.52 -71.24 40.51
N GLY A 25 11.49 -72.02 40.23
CA GLY A 25 10.33 -71.56 39.45
C GLY A 25 9.57 -70.44 40.15
N LYS A 26 9.29 -70.59 41.45
CA LYS A 26 8.56 -69.60 42.24
C LYS A 26 9.30 -68.27 42.31
N THR A 27 10.59 -68.30 42.63
CA THR A 27 11.43 -67.08 42.69
C THR A 27 11.46 -66.33 41.36
N LYS A 28 11.59 -67.04 40.24
CA LYS A 28 11.55 -66.44 38.90
C LYS A 28 10.19 -65.79 38.58
N VAL A 29 9.08 -66.45 38.91
CA VAL A 29 7.73 -65.88 38.72
C VAL A 29 7.53 -64.61 39.56
N GLU A 30 8.10 -64.57 40.76
CA GLU A 30 8.01 -63.43 41.67
C GLU A 30 8.83 -62.23 41.14
N GLU A 31 10.03 -62.49 40.61
CA GLU A 31 10.85 -61.48 39.90
C GLU A 31 10.15 -60.93 38.64
N ASP A 32 9.56 -61.82 37.83
CA ASP A 32 8.81 -61.43 36.63
C ASP A 32 7.59 -60.56 36.99
N LEU A 33 6.90 -60.88 38.09
CA LEU A 33 5.76 -60.12 38.60
C LEU A 33 6.17 -58.71 39.06
N ASP A 34 7.28 -58.59 39.77
CA ASP A 34 7.81 -57.30 40.22
C ASP A 34 8.31 -56.44 39.05
N SER A 35 8.94 -57.05 38.04
CA SER A 35 9.31 -56.39 36.80
C SER A 35 8.08 -55.81 36.09
N LEU A 36 7.05 -56.64 35.86
CA LEU A 36 5.81 -56.23 35.21
C LEU A 36 5.11 -55.08 35.93
N LYS A 37 5.07 -55.12 37.27
CA LYS A 37 4.49 -54.06 38.10
C LYS A 37 5.25 -52.74 37.95
N THR A 38 6.57 -52.82 37.77
CA THR A 38 7.44 -51.65 37.58
C THR A 38 7.22 -51.03 36.20
N ASP A 39 7.15 -51.86 35.16
CA ASP A 39 6.88 -51.42 33.79
C ASP A 39 5.49 -50.81 33.64
N TYR A 40 4.47 -51.40 34.27
CA TYR A 40 3.12 -50.83 34.31
C TYR A 40 3.09 -49.43 34.94
N LYS A 41 3.79 -49.23 36.06
CA LYS A 41 3.88 -47.91 36.71
C LYS A 41 4.58 -46.89 35.81
N LYS A 42 5.68 -47.27 35.15
CA LYS A 42 6.37 -46.40 34.18
C LYS A 42 5.45 -46.02 33.03
N LEU A 43 4.75 -46.98 32.43
CA LEU A 43 3.82 -46.72 31.33
C LEU A 43 2.72 -45.73 31.73
N ARG A 44 2.10 -45.91 32.90
CA ARG A 44 1.07 -45.01 33.42
C ARG A 44 1.59 -43.59 33.65
N LEU A 45 2.81 -43.46 34.17
CA LEU A 45 3.47 -42.16 34.34
C LEU A 45 3.73 -41.51 32.99
N SER A 46 4.32 -42.24 32.04
CA SER A 46 4.56 -41.75 30.67
C SER A 46 3.27 -41.25 30.01
N MET A 47 2.16 -41.98 30.11
CA MET A 47 0.87 -41.51 29.56
C MET A 47 0.38 -40.19 30.18
N ARG A 48 0.62 -39.96 31.48
CA ARG A 48 0.33 -38.66 32.12
C ARG A 48 1.26 -37.56 31.63
N THR A 49 2.56 -37.83 31.49
CA THR A 49 3.58 -36.84 31.09
C THR A 49 3.40 -36.38 29.65
N VAL A 50 3.10 -37.30 28.73
CA VAL A 50 2.85 -36.95 27.30
C VAL A 50 1.43 -36.36 27.10
N ARG A 51 0.73 -35.97 28.17
CA ARG A 51 -0.65 -35.43 28.15
C ARG A 51 -1.69 -36.32 27.45
N LEU A 52 -1.33 -37.56 27.13
CA LEU A 52 -2.26 -38.61 26.67
C LEU A 52 -3.28 -38.98 27.76
N GLY A 53 -3.07 -38.56 29.00
CA GLY A 53 -4.02 -38.64 30.10
C GLY A 53 -5.15 -37.60 30.08
N LYS A 54 -5.31 -36.81 29.01
CA LYS A 54 -6.50 -35.97 28.83
C LYS A 54 -7.74 -36.85 28.71
N THR A 55 -8.80 -36.49 29.43
CA THR A 55 -10.08 -37.19 29.29
C THR A 55 -10.71 -36.85 27.94
N SER A 56 -11.55 -37.76 27.42
CA SER A 56 -12.25 -37.55 26.15
C SER A 56 -13.07 -36.25 26.11
N GLU A 57 -13.52 -35.77 27.27
CA GLU A 57 -14.28 -34.54 27.45
C GLU A 57 -13.40 -33.30 27.25
N GLN A 58 -12.20 -33.28 27.84
CA GLN A 58 -11.22 -32.21 27.61
C GLN A 58 -10.82 -32.08 26.14
N TRP A 59 -10.71 -33.20 25.42
CA TRP A 59 -10.46 -33.18 23.97
C TRP A 59 -11.63 -32.57 23.19
N ARG A 60 -12.87 -32.86 23.59
CA ARG A 60 -14.05 -32.27 22.95
C ARG A 60 -14.11 -30.75 23.17
N GLU A 61 -13.82 -30.30 24.38
CA GLU A 61 -13.76 -28.87 24.72
C GLU A 61 -12.69 -28.15 23.91
N GLU A 62 -11.46 -28.68 23.84
CA GLU A 62 -10.36 -28.07 23.11
C GLU A 62 -10.62 -28.00 21.59
N ILE A 63 -11.20 -29.06 21.01
CA ILE A 63 -11.64 -29.06 19.61
C ILE A 63 -12.70 -27.99 19.38
N GLN A 64 -13.64 -27.82 20.31
CA GLN A 64 -14.68 -26.81 20.19
C GLN A 64 -14.12 -25.38 20.32
N GLU A 65 -13.16 -25.16 21.22
CA GLU A 65 -12.46 -23.88 21.34
C GLU A 65 -11.68 -23.53 20.09
N GLU A 66 -10.95 -24.48 19.51
CA GLU A 66 -10.19 -24.26 18.27
C GLU A 66 -11.12 -24.03 17.08
N LYS A 67 -12.26 -24.73 16.98
CA LYS A 67 -13.31 -24.41 16.00
C LYS A 67 -13.82 -22.98 16.16
N ASN A 68 -14.16 -22.59 17.38
CA ASN A 68 -14.63 -21.23 17.66
C ASN A 68 -13.56 -20.17 17.33
N LYS A 69 -12.27 -20.47 17.51
CA LYS A 69 -11.16 -19.60 17.10
C LYS A 69 -11.06 -19.53 15.57
N ALA A 70 -11.13 -20.66 14.87
CA ALA A 70 -11.13 -20.72 13.41
C ALA A 70 -12.28 -19.90 12.81
N ASP A 71 -13.50 -20.05 13.33
CA ASP A 71 -14.67 -19.28 12.88
C ASP A 71 -14.53 -17.77 13.10
N ARG A 72 -13.81 -17.36 14.16
CA ARG A 72 -13.50 -15.95 14.38
C ARG A 72 -12.48 -15.43 13.36
N TRP A 73 -11.47 -16.24 13.03
CA TRP A 73 -10.49 -15.88 12.01
C TRP A 73 -11.10 -15.82 10.63
N GLU A 74 -11.97 -16.76 10.29
CA GLU A 74 -12.71 -16.77 9.03
C GLU A 74 -13.54 -15.50 8.85
N ARG A 75 -14.29 -15.11 9.89
CA ARG A 75 -15.06 -13.85 9.87
C ARG A 75 -14.17 -12.62 9.67
N LYS A 76 -13.04 -12.55 10.37
CA LYS A 76 -12.07 -11.44 10.21
C LYS A 76 -11.48 -11.42 8.80
N PHE A 77 -11.19 -12.58 8.23
CA PHE A 77 -10.67 -12.69 6.88
C PHE A 77 -11.68 -12.16 5.86
N GLN A 78 -12.94 -12.58 5.97
CA GLN A 78 -14.03 -12.10 5.11
C GLN A 78 -14.26 -10.59 5.25
N GLU A 79 -14.21 -10.05 6.47
CA GLU A 79 -14.33 -8.61 6.71
C GLU A 79 -13.19 -7.82 6.04
N VAL A 80 -11.95 -8.28 6.20
CA VAL A 80 -10.78 -7.66 5.57
C VAL A 80 -10.86 -7.77 4.04
N GLN A 81 -11.32 -8.91 3.52
CA GLN A 81 -11.52 -9.10 2.09
C GLN A 81 -12.55 -8.12 1.53
N ALA A 82 -13.73 -8.00 2.15
CA ALA A 82 -14.77 -7.06 1.71
C ALA A 82 -14.28 -5.60 1.76
N ARG A 83 -13.49 -5.22 2.77
CA ARG A 83 -12.86 -3.90 2.85
C ARG A 83 -11.85 -3.67 1.73
N ASN A 84 -11.04 -4.67 1.40
CA ASN A 84 -10.08 -4.58 0.31
C ASN A 84 -10.76 -4.42 -1.04
N GLU A 85 -11.83 -5.18 -1.31
CA GLU A 85 -12.63 -5.06 -2.53
C GLU A 85 -13.27 -3.66 -2.65
N ALA A 86 -13.81 -3.13 -1.54
CA ALA A 86 -14.34 -1.77 -1.51
C ALA A 86 -13.26 -0.71 -1.79
N LEU A 87 -12.05 -0.89 -1.22
CA LEU A 87 -10.91 -0.01 -1.48
C LEU A 87 -10.49 -0.06 -2.95
N GLU A 88 -10.36 -1.24 -3.54
CA GLU A 88 -9.96 -1.42 -4.93
C GLU A 88 -10.94 -0.77 -5.91
N LYS A 89 -12.24 -0.85 -5.61
CA LYS A 89 -13.27 -0.11 -6.34
C LYS A 89 -13.08 1.40 -6.22
N SER A 90 -12.86 1.92 -5.01
CA SER A 90 -12.62 3.36 -4.79
C SER A 90 -11.35 3.86 -5.50
N PHE A 91 -10.28 3.05 -5.55
CA PHE A 91 -9.07 3.37 -6.29
C PHE A 91 -9.31 3.45 -7.81
N SER A 92 -10.13 2.53 -8.33
CA SER A 92 -10.50 2.52 -9.75
C SER A 92 -11.34 3.75 -10.13
N GLU A 93 -12.30 4.12 -9.28
CA GLU A 93 -13.09 5.34 -9.43
C GLU A 93 -12.21 6.60 -9.37
N ASN A 94 -11.33 6.71 -8.36
CA ASN A 94 -10.41 7.84 -8.24
C ASN A 94 -9.47 7.98 -9.45
N ARG A 95 -8.98 6.84 -9.98
CA ARG A 95 -8.14 6.83 -11.17
C ARG A 95 -8.89 7.37 -12.40
N LYS A 96 -10.17 7.03 -12.53
CA LYS A 96 -11.04 7.56 -13.59
C LYS A 96 -11.28 9.06 -13.43
N GLU A 97 -11.69 9.50 -12.24
CA GLU A 97 -11.90 10.92 -11.92
C GLU A 97 -10.64 11.77 -12.18
N LYS A 98 -9.47 11.26 -11.80
CA LYS A 98 -8.18 11.91 -12.09
C LYS A 98 -7.94 12.07 -13.59
N GLY A 99 -8.38 11.12 -14.41
CA GLY A 99 -8.37 11.22 -15.87
C GLY A 99 -9.26 12.36 -16.36
N GLU A 100 -10.52 12.36 -15.94
CA GLU A 100 -11.49 13.40 -16.31
C GLU A 100 -11.05 14.80 -15.88
N LEU A 101 -10.45 14.93 -14.69
CA LEU A 101 -9.88 16.19 -14.22
C LEU A 101 -8.71 16.67 -15.09
N LYS A 102 -7.83 15.76 -15.52
CA LYS A 102 -6.74 16.11 -16.45
C LYS A 102 -7.29 16.65 -17.77
N ASP A 103 -8.33 16.03 -18.31
CA ASP A 103 -8.96 16.46 -19.56
C ASP A 103 -9.60 17.85 -19.41
N ARG A 104 -10.33 18.09 -18.31
CA ARG A 104 -10.90 19.42 -17.99
C ARG A 104 -9.81 20.49 -17.85
N VAL A 105 -8.71 20.17 -17.18
CA VAL A 105 -7.57 21.09 -17.06
C VAL A 105 -6.95 21.41 -18.42
N ALA A 106 -6.82 20.42 -19.32
CA ALA A 106 -6.34 20.64 -20.67
C ALA A 106 -7.25 21.60 -21.47
N VAL A 107 -8.57 21.40 -21.39
CA VAL A 107 -9.57 22.28 -22.02
C VAL A 107 -9.48 23.70 -21.47
N LEU A 108 -9.44 23.86 -20.14
CA LEU A 108 -9.35 25.17 -19.50
C LEU A 108 -8.05 25.90 -19.88
N LYS A 109 -6.92 25.20 -19.89
CA LYS A 109 -5.63 25.76 -20.32
C LYS A 109 -5.69 26.28 -21.76
N GLY A 110 -6.28 25.51 -22.67
CA GLY A 110 -6.49 25.92 -24.06
C GLY A 110 -7.38 27.15 -24.19
N SER A 111 -8.50 27.18 -23.46
CA SER A 111 -9.44 28.32 -23.46
C SER A 111 -8.82 29.59 -22.87
N LEU A 112 -8.06 29.47 -21.77
CA LEU A 112 -7.35 30.60 -21.17
C LEU A 112 -6.31 31.19 -22.12
N HIS A 113 -5.55 30.33 -22.81
CA HIS A 113 -4.58 30.78 -23.81
C HIS A 113 -5.24 31.54 -24.96
N ARG A 114 -6.37 31.03 -25.48
CA ARG A 114 -7.16 31.72 -26.52
C ARG A 114 -7.69 33.08 -26.05
N TYR A 115 -8.23 33.15 -24.84
CA TYR A 115 -8.74 34.41 -24.28
C TYR A 115 -7.65 35.47 -24.16
N ARG A 116 -6.49 35.10 -23.60
CA ARG A 116 -5.34 36.01 -23.48
C ARG A 116 -4.88 36.53 -24.84
N ASN A 117 -4.72 35.65 -25.82
CA ASN A 117 -4.32 36.03 -27.18
C ASN A 117 -5.33 37.01 -27.80
N ARG A 118 -6.63 36.72 -27.70
CA ARG A 118 -7.68 37.61 -28.20
C ARG A 118 -7.64 38.98 -27.52
N ASN A 119 -7.44 39.01 -26.20
CA ASN A 119 -7.37 40.26 -25.45
C ASN A 119 -6.16 41.10 -25.90
N SER A 120 -4.97 40.50 -26.00
CA SER A 120 -3.78 41.18 -26.51
C SER A 120 -3.97 41.70 -27.95
N ALA A 121 -4.59 40.91 -28.83
CA ALA A 121 -4.89 41.34 -30.19
C ALA A 121 -5.86 42.53 -30.23
N MET A 122 -6.84 42.59 -29.32
CA MET A 122 -7.77 43.72 -29.21
C MET A 122 -7.05 44.98 -28.71
N GLU A 123 -6.21 44.87 -27.69
CA GLU A 123 -5.41 45.98 -27.15
C GLU A 123 -4.43 46.55 -28.20
N LEU A 124 -3.75 45.66 -28.94
CA LEU A 124 -2.85 46.07 -30.03
C LEU A 124 -3.61 46.78 -31.16
N ARG A 125 -4.79 46.29 -31.55
CA ARG A 125 -5.64 46.95 -32.56
C ARG A 125 -6.12 48.34 -32.11
N ALA A 126 -6.44 48.51 -30.83
CA ALA A 126 -6.82 49.82 -30.29
C ALA A 126 -5.63 50.79 -30.32
N SER A 127 -4.44 50.30 -29.92
CA SER A 127 -3.21 51.09 -29.93
C SER A 127 -2.80 51.50 -31.36
N LEU A 128 -2.92 50.58 -32.33
CA LEU A 128 -2.63 50.85 -33.74
C LEU A 128 -3.52 51.96 -34.30
N ARG A 129 -4.84 51.89 -34.05
CA ARG A 129 -5.78 52.95 -34.47
C ARG A 129 -5.42 54.32 -33.89
N LYS A 130 -4.98 54.35 -32.62
CA LYS A 130 -4.55 55.60 -31.98
C LYS A 130 -3.28 56.17 -32.64
N ILE A 131 -2.33 55.33 -33.03
CA ILE A 131 -1.13 55.75 -33.75
C ILE A 131 -1.49 56.31 -35.13
N GLU A 132 -2.41 55.66 -35.85
CA GLU A 132 -2.89 56.15 -37.16
C GLU A 132 -3.56 57.53 -37.04
N GLU A 133 -4.41 57.75 -36.04
CA GLU A 133 -5.03 59.05 -35.77
C GLU A 133 -3.97 60.14 -35.49
N MET A 134 -2.98 59.83 -34.64
CA MET A 134 -1.89 60.76 -34.35
C MET A 134 -1.04 61.07 -35.60
N LYS A 135 -0.85 60.08 -36.48
CA LYS A 135 -0.11 60.26 -37.73
C LYS A 135 -0.81 61.22 -38.69
N GLU A 136 -2.13 61.14 -38.82
CA GLU A 136 -2.88 62.11 -39.64
C GLU A 136 -2.82 63.53 -39.06
N ARG A 137 -2.96 63.67 -37.73
CA ARG A 137 -2.78 64.97 -37.05
C ARG A 137 -1.40 65.57 -37.28
N ILE A 138 -0.34 64.75 -37.26
CA ILE A 138 1.01 65.21 -37.55
C ILE A 138 1.10 65.75 -38.98
N LYS A 139 0.55 65.05 -39.97
CA LYS A 139 0.53 65.54 -41.36
C LYS A 139 -0.22 66.86 -41.49
N GLU A 140 -1.39 67.00 -40.86
CA GLU A 140 -2.13 68.25 -40.83
C GLU A 140 -1.25 69.38 -40.27
N LEU A 141 -0.60 69.15 -39.13
CA LEU A 141 0.30 70.13 -38.53
C LEU A 141 1.50 70.47 -39.43
N GLU A 142 2.12 69.48 -40.07
CA GLU A 142 3.20 69.69 -41.04
C GLU A 142 2.75 70.61 -42.19
N THR A 143 1.58 70.35 -42.79
CA THR A 143 1.06 71.23 -43.85
C THR A 143 0.77 72.64 -43.37
N THR A 144 0.26 72.81 -42.13
CA THR A 144 0.05 74.15 -41.57
C THR A 144 1.38 74.88 -41.31
N LEU A 145 2.40 74.16 -40.87
CA LEU A 145 3.73 74.70 -40.61
C LEU A 145 4.39 75.16 -41.90
N GLU A 146 4.34 74.34 -42.97
CA GLU A 146 4.84 74.69 -44.30
C GLU A 146 4.15 75.97 -44.84
N ASN A 147 2.82 76.09 -44.66
CA ASN A 147 2.10 77.30 -45.02
C ASN A 147 2.59 78.56 -44.26
N TYR A 148 2.88 78.44 -42.96
CA TYR A 148 3.44 79.54 -42.16
C TYR A 148 4.88 79.87 -42.56
N GLU A 149 5.69 78.87 -42.91
CA GLU A 149 7.06 79.07 -43.41
C GLU A 149 7.06 79.89 -44.70
N ILE A 150 6.22 79.54 -45.67
CA ILE A 150 6.03 80.30 -46.91
C ILE A 150 5.63 81.76 -46.61
N TRP A 151 4.71 81.97 -45.67
CA TRP A 151 4.26 83.30 -45.29
C TRP A 151 5.37 84.14 -44.63
N ILE A 152 6.18 83.52 -43.77
CA ILE A 152 7.34 84.17 -43.14
C ILE A 152 8.39 84.53 -44.19
N GLU A 153 8.69 83.64 -45.13
CA GLU A 153 9.62 83.93 -46.24
C GLU A 153 9.14 85.10 -47.09
N TYR A 154 7.86 85.11 -47.47
CA TYR A 154 7.24 86.22 -48.19
C TYR A 154 7.39 87.55 -47.46
N LEU A 155 7.11 87.57 -46.15
CA LEU A 155 7.26 88.79 -45.34
C LEU A 155 8.71 89.24 -45.21
N LYS A 156 9.66 88.32 -45.07
CA LYS A 156 11.10 88.64 -45.04
C LYS A 156 11.53 89.29 -46.35
N ALA A 157 11.20 88.69 -47.50
CA ALA A 157 11.55 89.24 -48.81
C ALA A 157 10.96 90.64 -49.04
N ASN A 158 9.71 90.87 -48.60
CA ASN A 158 9.09 92.19 -48.67
C ASN A 158 9.81 93.22 -47.79
N LYS A 159 10.18 92.84 -46.56
CA LYS A 159 10.93 93.72 -45.65
C LYS A 159 12.32 94.07 -46.20
N ASP A 160 13.01 93.09 -46.79
CA ASP A 160 14.33 93.31 -47.40
C ASP A 160 14.23 94.30 -48.58
N CYS A 161 13.22 94.14 -49.45
CA CYS A 161 12.94 95.09 -50.53
C CYS A 161 12.63 96.51 -50.02
N GLN A 162 11.87 96.63 -48.92
CA GLN A 162 11.60 97.93 -48.28
C GLN A 162 12.88 98.58 -47.72
N ASN A 163 13.77 97.81 -47.11
CA ASN A 163 15.04 98.32 -46.60
C ASN A 163 15.99 98.76 -47.72
N GLU A 164 16.02 98.04 -48.85
CA GLU A 164 16.80 98.43 -50.03
C GLU A 164 16.29 99.73 -50.66
N GLN A 165 14.97 99.94 -50.71
CA GLN A 165 14.39 101.20 -51.20
C GLN A 165 14.70 102.40 -50.29
N LEU A 166 14.83 102.19 -48.98
CA LEU A 166 15.19 103.23 -48.03
C LEU A 166 16.68 103.59 -48.03
N HIS A 167 17.56 102.71 -48.53
CA HIS A 167 19.00 102.98 -48.68
C HIS A 167 19.37 103.87 -49.88
N TYR A 168 18.39 104.19 -50.75
CA TYR A 168 18.54 105.09 -51.90
C TYR A 168 18.08 106.54 -51.64
N PHE A 169 17.74 106.87 -50.38
CA PHE A 169 17.57 108.23 -49.87
C PHE A 169 18.72 108.60 -48.93
#